data_AF-A0A8S2YTD5-F1
#
_entry.id   AF-A0A8S2YTD5-F1
#
_cell.length_a   1.000
_cell.length_b   1.000
_cell.length_c   1.000
_cell.angle_alpha   90.00
_cell.angle_beta   90.00
_cell.angle_gamma   90.00
#
_symmetry.space_group_name_H-M   'P 1'
#
loop_
_entity.id
_entity.type
_entity.pdbx_description
1 polymer ?
#
loop_
_entity_poly.entity_id
_entity_poly.type
_entity_poly.pdbx_seq_one_letter_code
_entity_poly.pdbx_strand_id
1 'polypeptide(L)' 'MALEDFAFFRTVPNIVCFYPSDAVSAERAVELAANYDGAVYIRTSRPNFQILYKNDEVFEI' A
#
# COMPACT_ATOMS: atom_id res chain seq x y z
N MET A 1 -3.49 -15.80 4.82
CA MET A 1 -4.24 -15.57 3.57
C MET A 1 -5.36 -14.60 3.90
N ALA A 2 -5.46 -13.50 3.16
CA ALA A 2 -6.61 -12.62 3.15
C ALA A 2 -7.02 -12.52 1.68
N LEU A 3 -8.18 -13.05 1.31
CA LEU A 3 -8.61 -13.18 -0.09
C LEU A 3 -9.74 -12.20 -0.43
N GLU A 4 -10.45 -11.75 0.60
CA GLU A 4 -11.60 -10.87 0.57
C GLU A 4 -11.32 -9.47 1.14
N ASP A 5 -10.09 -9.20 1.57
CA ASP A 5 -9.64 -7.92 2.12
C ASP A 5 -9.88 -6.75 1.16
N PHE A 6 -9.46 -6.85 -0.10
CA PHE A 6 -9.74 -5.79 -1.08
C PHE A 6 -11.22 -5.66 -1.38
N ALA A 7 -11.96 -6.77 -1.42
CA ALA A 7 -13.40 -6.73 -1.63
C ALA A 7 -14.09 -5.99 -0.48
N PHE A 8 -13.66 -6.22 0.77
CA PHE A 8 -14.15 -5.56 1.96
C PHE A 8 -13.75 -4.08 1.99
N PHE A 9 -12.45 -3.76 1.97
CA PHE A 9 -11.99 -2.39 2.15
C PHE A 9 -12.47 -1.47 1.03
N ARG A 10 -12.56 -1.94 -0.22
CA ARG A 10 -13.10 -1.11 -1.31
C ARG A 10 -14.58 -0.70 -1.16
N THR A 11 -15.33 -1.30 -0.22
CA THR A 11 -16.70 -0.85 0.09
C THR A 11 -16.74 0.35 1.05
N VAL A 12 -15.62 0.68 1.71
CA VAL A 12 -15.52 1.83 2.61
C VAL A 12 -15.38 3.11 1.76
N PRO A 13 -16.26 4.11 1.91
CA PRO A 13 -16.15 5.36 1.18
C PRO A 13 -14.85 6.10 1.49
N ASN A 14 -14.23 6.70 0.46
CA ASN A 14 -13.03 7.52 0.56
C ASN A 14 -11.80 6.84 1.20
N ILE A 15 -11.77 5.51 1.26
CA ILE A 15 -10.59 4.79 1.72
C ILE A 15 -9.55 4.68 0.59
N VAL A 16 -8.27 4.82 0.94
CA VAL A 16 -7.15 4.50 0.04
C VAL A 16 -6.66 3.09 0.34
N CYS A 17 -6.52 2.25 -0.68
CA CYS A 17 -6.03 0.88 -0.54
C CYS A 17 -4.68 0.72 -1.25
N PHE A 18 -3.60 0.56 -0.51
CA PHE A 18 -2.26 0.29 -1.03
C PHE A 18 -1.93 -1.21 -1.04
N TYR A 19 -1.29 -1.66 -2.14
CA TYR A 19 -0.66 -2.97 -2.22
C TYR A 19 0.79 -2.84 -2.69
N PRO A 20 1.75 -2.54 -1.80
CA PRO A 20 3.15 -2.47 -2.17
C PRO A 20 3.67 -3.83 -2.66
N SER A 21 4.50 -3.80 -3.69
CA SER A 21 5.06 -5.00 -4.35
C SER A 21 6.49 -5.32 -3.91
N ASP A 22 7.18 -4.37 -3.28
CA ASP A 22 8.56 -4.49 -2.79
C ASP A 22 8.78 -3.58 -1.57
N ALA A 23 10.02 -3.55 -1.06
CA ALA A 23 10.34 -2.74 0.13
C ALA A 23 10.23 -1.23 -0.13
N VAL A 24 10.63 -0.77 -1.32
CA VAL A 24 10.62 0.66 -1.66
C VAL A 24 9.19 1.18 -1.76
N SER A 25 8.32 0.49 -2.49
CA SER A 25 6.90 0.84 -2.57
C SER A 25 6.19 0.71 -1.22
N ALA A 26 6.61 -0.20 -0.34
CA ALA A 26 6.07 -0.32 1.02
C ALA A 26 6.43 0.88 1.89
N GLU A 27 7.67 1.34 1.85
CA GLU A 27 8.13 2.55 2.55
C GLU A 27 7.34 3.78 2.09
N ARG A 28 7.25 3.97 0.76
CA ARG A 28 6.50 5.09 0.17
C ARG A 28 5.00 5.02 0.45
N ALA A 29 4.40 3.84 0.46
CA ALA A 29 2.99 3.68 0.83
C ALA A 29 2.71 4.10 2.28
N VAL A 30 3.63 3.83 3.22
CA VAL A 30 3.50 4.29 4.61
C VAL A 30 3.65 5.80 4.72
N GLU A 31 4.60 6.40 4.01
CA GLU A 31 4.77 7.86 3.94
C GLU A 31 3.52 8.55 3.38
N LEU A 32 2.99 8.05 2.27
CA LEU A 32 1.75 8.57 1.66
C LEU A 32 0.55 8.40 2.59
N ALA A 33 0.42 7.24 3.25
CA ALA A 33 -0.65 6.99 4.20
C ALA A 33 -0.60 7.94 5.40
N ALA A 34 0.60 8.28 5.90
CA ALA A 34 0.78 9.19 7.02
C ALA A 34 0.38 10.64 6.69
N ASN A 35 0.45 11.03 5.41
CA ASN A 35 0.11 12.38 4.94
C ASN A 35 -1.31 12.48 4.35
N TYR A 36 -2.04 11.37 4.24
CA TYR A 36 -3.40 11.35 3.71
C TYR A 36 -4.44 11.60 4.82
N ASP A 37 -5.34 12.56 4.59
CA ASP A 37 -6.46 12.81 5.51
C ASP A 37 -7.64 11.88 5.20
N GLY A 38 -7.63 10.71 5.85
CA GLY A 38 -8.68 9.71 5.69
C GLY A 38 -8.24 8.31 6.11
N ALA A 39 -9.11 7.33 5.86
CA ALA A 39 -8.79 5.94 6.13
C ALA A 39 -7.84 5.38 5.05
N VAL A 40 -6.82 4.63 5.49
CA VAL A 40 -5.89 3.95 4.59
C VAL A 40 -5.74 2.49 4.99
N TYR A 41 -5.80 1.61 4.01
CA TYR A 41 -5.51 0.20 4.14
C TYR A 41 -4.23 -0.14 3.37
N ILE A 42 -3.23 -0.72 4.03
CA ILE A 42 -1.99 -1.20 3.40
C ILE A 42 -1.94 -2.72 3.52
N ARG A 43 -1.97 -3.42 2.39
CA ARG A 43 -1.81 -4.87 2.33
C ARG A 43 -0.34 -5.24 2.15
N THR A 44 0.25 -5.89 3.15
CA THR A 44 1.61 -6.45 3.04
C THR A 44 1.59 -7.94 2.73
N SER A 45 2.68 -8.41 2.13
CA SER A 45 2.88 -9.82 1.81
C SER A 45 3.92 -10.44 2.74
N ARG A 46 3.74 -11.72 3.09
CA ARG A 46 4.66 -12.46 3.97
C ARG A 46 5.99 -12.84 3.30
N PRO A 47 6.04 -13.32 2.04
CA PRO A 47 7.29 -13.70 1.40
C PRO A 47 8.23 -12.50 1.20
N ASN A 48 9.54 -12.78 1.14
CA ASN A 48 10.51 -11.79 0.70
C ASN A 48 10.50 -11.71 -0.83
N PHE A 49 10.38 -10.50 -1.38
CA PHE A 49 10.37 -10.23 -2.82
C PHE A 49 11.62 -9.47 -3.23
N GLN A 50 11.94 -9.53 -4.53
CA GLN A 50 12.99 -8.71 -5.12
C GLN A 50 12.62 -7.22 -5.06
N ILE A 51 13.62 -6.36 -4.91
CA ILE A 51 13.45 -4.92 -5.05
C ILE A 51 13.26 -4.58 -6.54
N LEU A 52 12.16 -3.91 -6.86
CA LEU A 52 11.79 -3.55 -8.23
C LEU A 52 12.07 -2.08 -8.51
N TYR A 53 11.75 -1.22 -7.55
CA TYR A 53 11.89 0.22 -7.70
C TYR A 53 13.20 0.74 -7.11
N LYS A 54 13.68 1.85 -7.65
CA LYS A 54 14.82 2.57 -7.06
C LYS A 54 14.33 3.43 -5.90
N ASN A 55 15.23 3.75 -4.97
CA ASN A 55 14.88 4.51 -3.77
C ASN A 55 14.37 5.94 -4.07
N ASP A 56 14.72 6.50 -5.22
CA ASP A 56 14.31 7.80 -5.72
C ASP A 56 13.04 7.76 -6.58
N GLU A 57 12.42 6.59 -6.75
CA GLU A 57 11.13 6.46 -7.43
C GLU A 57 10.05 7.24 -6.68
N VAL A 58 9.29 8.04 -7.43
CA VAL A 58 8.24 8.92 -6.88
C VAL A 58 6.88 8.22 -6.98
N PHE A 59 6.16 8.18 -5.87
CA PHE A 59 4.81 7.62 -5.78
C PHE A 59 3.84 8.72 -5.31
N GLU A 60 2.64 8.73 -5.87
CA GLU A 60 1.60 9.74 -5.61
C GLU A 60 0.21 9.05 -5.50
N ILE A 61 -0.75 9.68 -4.82
CA ILE A 61 -2.12 9.19 -4.59
C ILE A 61 -3.14 10.01 -5.39
#